data_AF-A0A1X0AX35-F1
#
_entry.id   AF-A0A1X0AX35-F1
#
_cell.length_a   1.000
_cell.length_b   1.000
_cell.length_c   1.000
_cell.angle_alpha   90.00
_cell.angle_beta   90.00
_cell.angle_gamma   90.00
#
_symmetry.space_group_name_H-M   'P 1'
#
loop_
_entity.id
_entity.type
_entity.pdbx_description
1 polymer ?
#
loop_
_entity_poly.entity_id
_entity_poly.type
_entity_poly.pdbx_seq_one_letter_code
_entity_poly.pdbx_strand_id
1 'polypeptide(L)'
;MNGVRIHAIDLQDAQRRAATQRAAAPELPVLLDVEVLIDRDIRAAFKALGDLPPGTALRYVGTPRGLAGLIADVQRLGIADGVVLKPLGDSPVADLMLEELAPGLAS
;
A
#
# COMPACT_ATOMS: atom_id res chain seq x y z
N MET A 1 7.53 4.27 -16.45
CA MET A 1 6.52 3.21 -16.67
C MET A 1 5.16 3.86 -16.69
N ASN A 2 4.36 3.60 -17.73
CA ASN A 2 2.96 4.04 -17.77
C ASN A 2 2.12 2.88 -17.19
N GLY A 3 1.25 3.15 -16.21
CA GLY A 3 0.45 2.13 -15.54
C GLY A 3 -0.89 2.70 -15.10
N VAL A 4 -1.88 1.84 -14.95
CA VAL A 4 -3.24 2.26 -14.56
C VAL A 4 -3.36 2.19 -13.05
N ARG A 5 -3.70 3.32 -12.44
CA ARG A 5 -3.97 3.40 -11.01
C ARG A 5 -5.40 2.97 -10.73
N ILE A 6 -5.56 2.10 -9.74
CA ILE A 6 -6.87 1.72 -9.20
C ILE A 6 -6.99 2.17 -7.75
N HIS A 7 -8.20 2.61 -7.40
CA HIS A 7 -8.61 2.87 -6.03
C HIS A 7 -9.60 1.79 -5.62
N ALA A 8 -9.48 1.30 -4.39
CA ALA A 8 -10.35 0.29 -3.83
C ALA A 8 -10.64 0.60 -2.37
N ILE A 9 -11.75 0.06 -1.85
CA ILE A 9 -12.12 0.20 -0.45
C ILE A 9 -11.54 -0.91 0.43
N ASP A 10 -11.26 -2.07 -0.17
CA ASP A 10 -10.63 -3.24 0.45
C ASP A 10 -9.88 -4.07 -0.62
N LEU A 11 -9.21 -5.15 -0.21
CA LEU A 11 -8.45 -6.02 -1.12
C LEU A 11 -9.34 -6.83 -2.08
N GLN A 12 -10.58 -7.13 -1.69
CA GLN A 12 -11.50 -7.87 -2.54
C GLN A 12 -12.00 -6.98 -3.69
N ASP A 13 -12.37 -5.73 -3.38
CA ASP A 13 -12.69 -4.69 -4.36
C ASP A 13 -11.48 -4.40 -5.26
N ALA A 14 -10.27 -4.34 -4.70
CA ALA A 14 -9.04 -4.18 -5.47
C ALA A 14 -8.86 -5.30 -6.50
N GLN A 15 -9.03 -6.56 -6.09
CA GLN A 15 -8.91 -7.72 -6.98
C GLN A 15 -9.95 -7.66 -8.11
N ARG A 16 -11.20 -7.29 -7.81
CA ARG A 16 -12.26 -7.17 -8.82
C ARG A 16 -11.92 -6.08 -9.85
N ARG A 17 -11.51 -4.90 -9.39
CA ARG A 17 -11.13 -3.78 -10.26
C ARG A 17 -9.92 -4.10 -11.12
N ALA A 18 -8.90 -4.74 -10.53
CA ALA A 18 -7.72 -5.16 -11.25
C ALA A 18 -8.06 -6.17 -12.36
N ALA A 19 -8.95 -7.13 -12.09
CA ALA A 19 -9.42 -8.08 -13.10
C ALA A 19 -10.16 -7.38 -14.25
N THR A 20 -11.04 -6.42 -13.95
CA THR A 20 -11.70 -5.61 -14.97
C THR A 20 -10.70 -4.80 -15.81
N GLN A 21 -9.72 -4.17 -15.17
CA GLN A 21 -8.71 -3.39 -15.86
C GLN A 21 -7.83 -4.24 -16.78
N ARG A 22 -7.40 -5.41 -16.30
CA ARG A 22 -6.60 -6.36 -17.09
C ARG A 22 -7.37 -6.96 -18.26
N ALA A 23 -8.68 -7.16 -18.13
CA ALA A 23 -9.52 -7.59 -19.25
C ALA A 23 -9.63 -6.50 -20.34
N ALA A 24 -9.59 -5.23 -19.96
CA ALA A 24 -9.68 -4.10 -20.88
C ALA A 24 -8.34 -3.72 -21.54
N ALA A 25 -7.23 -3.83 -20.79
CA ALA A 25 -5.89 -3.47 -21.24
C ALA A 25 -4.84 -4.40 -20.59
N PRO A 26 -4.65 -5.63 -21.12
CA PRO A 26 -3.82 -6.65 -20.49
C PRO A 26 -2.33 -6.30 -20.46
N GLU A 27 -1.87 -5.42 -21.35
CA GLU A 27 -0.48 -4.95 -21.42
C GLU A 27 -0.11 -3.85 -20.41
N LEU A 28 -1.09 -3.23 -19.74
CA LEU A 28 -0.83 -2.14 -18.80
C LEU A 28 -0.72 -2.66 -17.36
N PRO A 29 0.36 -2.33 -16.62
CA PRO A 29 0.49 -2.71 -15.22
C PRO A 29 -0.55 -1.97 -14.38
N VAL A 30 -1.16 -2.70 -13.44
CA VAL A 30 -2.13 -2.21 -12.47
C VAL A 30 -1.40 -1.81 -11.19
N LEU A 31 -1.58 -0.56 -10.77
CA LEU A 31 -1.00 0.00 -9.55
C LEU A 31 -2.11 0.27 -8.53
N LEU A 32 -2.04 -0.35 -7.36
CA LEU A 32 -3.03 -0.16 -6.29
C LEU A 32 -2.65 1.00 -5.39
N ASP A 33 -3.55 1.97 -5.24
CA ASP A 33 -3.38 3.04 -4.27
C ASP A 33 -3.72 2.55 -2.86
N VAL A 34 -2.81 2.76 -1.91
CA VAL A 34 -3.00 2.42 -0.49
C VAL A 34 -2.68 3.64 0.35
N GLU A 35 -3.61 4.04 1.21
CA GLU A 35 -3.35 5.03 2.26
C GLU A 35 -2.52 4.39 3.37
N VAL A 36 -1.48 5.05 3.84
CA VAL A 36 -0.49 4.45 4.73
C VAL A 36 -0.23 5.37 5.93
N LEU A 37 -0.44 4.81 7.11
CA LEU A 37 0.00 5.38 8.38
C LEU A 37 0.86 4.35 9.09
N ILE A 38 2.16 4.59 9.18
CA ILE A 38 3.10 3.65 9.79
C ILE A 38 3.98 4.33 10.81
N ASP A 39 4.39 3.54 11.79
CA ASP A 39 5.36 3.91 12.81
C ASP A 39 6.23 2.68 13.13
N ARG A 40 7.35 2.88 13.81
CA ARG A 40 8.18 1.78 14.33
C ARG A 40 7.42 0.96 15.39
N ASP A 41 6.47 1.58 16.10
CA ASP A 41 5.54 0.91 17.01
C ASP A 41 4.10 0.93 16.47
N ILE A 42 3.51 -0.25 16.32
CA ILE A 42 2.11 -0.41 15.91
C ILE A 42 1.14 0.37 16.80
N ARG A 43 1.40 0.48 18.11
CA ARG A 43 0.54 1.24 19.03
C ARG A 43 0.57 2.74 18.73
N ALA A 44 1.72 3.28 18.34
CA ALA A 44 1.86 4.66 17.96
C ALA A 44 1.11 4.95 16.65
N ALA A 45 1.20 4.05 15.66
CA ALA A 45 0.43 4.16 14.41
C ALA A 45 -1.08 4.19 14.65
N PHE A 46 -1.61 3.28 15.50
CA PHE A 46 -3.04 3.29 15.86
C PHE A 46 -3.45 4.51 16.69
N LYS A 47 -2.57 5.01 17.56
CA LYS A 47 -2.83 6.26 18.29
C LYS A 47 -3.00 7.43 17.32
N ALA A 48 -2.08 7.59 16.36
CA ALA A 48 -2.15 8.65 15.34
C ALA A 48 -3.38 8.49 14.43
N LEU A 49 -3.84 7.26 14.17
CA LEU A 49 -5.07 7.03 13.41
C LEU A 49 -6.30 7.66 14.09
N GLY A 50 -6.34 7.67 15.43
CA GLY A 50 -7.46 8.21 16.20
C GLY A 50 -7.71 9.70 15.97
N ASP A 51 -6.69 10.43 15.51
CA ASP A 51 -6.76 11.87 15.21
C ASP A 51 -7.18 12.13 13.74
N LEU A 52 -7.32 11.08 12.92
CA LEU A 52 -7.66 11.17 11.51
C LEU A 52 -9.13 10.82 11.24
N PRO A 53 -9.75 11.41 10.20
CA PRO A 53 -11.09 11.02 9.80
C PRO A 53 -11.13 9.57 9.30
N PRO A 54 -12.32 8.92 9.39
CA PRO A 54 -12.53 7.60 8.81
C PRO A 54 -12.22 7.62 7.31
N GLY A 55 -11.52 6.59 6.84
CA GLY A 55 -11.14 6.45 5.44
C GLY A 55 -12.25 5.85 4.60
N THR A 56 -12.31 6.26 3.33
CA THR A 56 -13.16 5.63 2.29
C THR A 56 -12.35 4.79 1.31
N ALA A 57 -11.04 4.70 1.51
CA ALA A 57 -10.10 3.96 0.67
C ALA A 57 -9.36 2.90 1.48
N LEU A 58 -8.76 1.95 0.78
CA LEU A 58 -7.90 0.92 1.35
C LEU A 58 -6.75 1.58 2.13
N ARG A 59 -6.73 1.32 3.43
CA ARG A 59 -5.79 1.91 4.38
C ARG A 59 -5.01 0.82 5.10
N TYR A 60 -3.69 1.00 5.16
CA TYR A 60 -2.79 0.23 6.01
C TYR A 60 -2.36 1.06 7.20
N VAL A 61 -2.52 0.50 8.41
CA VAL A 61 -2.03 1.08 9.66
C VAL A 61 -1.21 0.05 10.39
N GLY A 62 0.05 0.35 10.68
CA GLY A 62 0.95 -0.63 11.28
C GLY A 62 2.42 -0.25 11.24
N THR A 63 3.26 -1.23 10.92
CA THR A 63 4.72 -1.07 10.90
C THR A 63 5.28 -1.19 9.48
N PRO A 64 6.49 -0.66 9.21
CA PRO A 64 7.16 -0.80 7.91
C PRO A 64 7.29 -2.26 7.47
N ARG A 65 7.75 -3.14 8.38
CA ARG A 65 7.82 -4.59 8.13
C ARG A 65 6.47 -5.20 7.72
N GLY A 66 5.40 -4.82 8.41
CA GLY A 66 4.07 -5.33 8.08
C GLY A 66 3.56 -4.80 6.74
N LEU A 67 3.88 -3.54 6.41
CA LEU A 67 3.57 -2.95 5.10
C LEU A 67 4.33 -3.67 3.97
N ALA A 68 5.61 -3.97 4.17
CA ALA A 68 6.41 -4.74 3.22
C ALA A 68 5.80 -6.13 2.96
N GLY A 69 5.31 -6.79 4.02
CA GLY A 69 4.55 -8.04 3.92
C GLY A 69 3.28 -7.89 3.09
N LEU A 70 2.47 -6.87 3.36
CA LEU A 70 1.26 -6.58 2.58
C LEU A 70 1.58 -6.34 1.10
N ILE A 71 2.62 -5.57 0.78
CA ILE A 71 3.04 -5.31 -0.61
C ILE A 71 3.43 -6.62 -1.30
N ALA A 72 4.20 -7.47 -0.62
CA ALA A 72 4.58 -8.78 -1.14
C ALA A 72 3.36 -9.68 -1.38
N ASP A 73 2.38 -9.67 -0.47
CA ASP A 73 1.14 -10.45 -0.63
C ASP A 73 0.28 -9.93 -1.79
N VAL A 74 0.14 -8.60 -1.95
CA VAL A 74 -0.57 -7.99 -3.09
C VAL A 74 0.03 -8.45 -4.42
N GLN A 75 1.35 -8.50 -4.53
CA GLN A 75 2.04 -9.00 -5.72
C GLN A 75 1.88 -10.52 -5.87
N ARG A 76 2.11 -11.29 -4.81
CA ARG A 76 2.06 -12.77 -4.85
C ARG A 76 0.67 -13.30 -5.18
N LEU A 77 -0.37 -12.64 -4.71
CA LEU A 77 -1.77 -12.98 -4.99
C LEU A 77 -2.25 -12.42 -6.34
N GLY A 78 -1.41 -11.68 -7.07
CA GLY A 78 -1.76 -11.08 -8.35
C GLY A 78 -2.83 -9.99 -8.25
N ILE A 79 -3.01 -9.39 -7.08
CA ILE A 79 -4.02 -8.33 -6.86
C ILE A 79 -3.62 -7.10 -7.68
N ALA A 80 -2.36 -6.68 -7.60
CA ALA A 80 -1.81 -5.58 -8.40
C ALA A 80 -0.33 -5.84 -8.69
N ASP A 81 0.17 -5.20 -9.75
CA ASP A 81 1.56 -5.35 -10.18
C ASP A 81 2.50 -4.43 -9.37
N GLY A 82 1.93 -3.42 -8.71
CA GLY A 82 2.61 -2.57 -7.76
C GLY A 82 1.64 -1.85 -6.82
N VAL A 83 2.20 -1.18 -5.82
CA VAL A 83 1.45 -0.39 -4.85
C VAL A 83 1.97 1.04 -4.85
N VAL A 84 1.05 2.00 -4.87
CA VAL A 84 1.38 3.41 -4.65
C VAL A 84 1.01 3.76 -3.21
N LEU A 85 2.03 4.02 -2.40
CA LEU A 85 1.88 4.39 -1.00
C LEU A 85 1.50 5.87 -0.91
N LYS A 86 0.37 6.16 -0.27
CA LYS A 86 -0.08 7.52 0.02
C LYS A 86 0.03 7.77 1.52
N PRO A 87 1.02 8.56 1.97
CA PRO A 87 1.11 8.92 3.38
C PRO A 87 -0.17 9.60 3.87
N LEU A 88 -0.64 9.19 5.04
CA LEU A 88 -1.72 9.87 5.75
C LEU A 88 -1.15 10.86 6.77
N GLY A 89 -1.63 12.10 6.73
CA GLY A 89 -1.11 13.17 7.57
C GLY A 89 0.40 13.32 7.36
N ASP A 90 1.13 13.46 8.47
CA ASP A 90 2.58 13.64 8.49
C ASP A 90 3.36 12.32 8.64
N SER A 91 2.74 11.18 8.32
CA SER A 91 3.38 9.86 8.39
C SER A 91 4.67 9.82 7.56
N PRO A 92 5.86 9.56 8.16
CA PRO A 92 7.15 9.55 7.46
C PRO A 92 7.37 8.23 6.71
N VAL A 93 6.42 7.86 5.84
CA VAL A 93 6.36 6.55 5.17
C VAL A 93 7.64 6.27 4.38
N ALA A 94 8.13 7.25 3.63
CA ALA A 94 9.30 7.07 2.77
C ALA A 94 10.56 6.74 3.59
N ASP A 95 10.82 7.49 4.66
CA ASP A 95 11.99 7.30 5.52
C ASP A 95 11.93 5.95 6.23
N LEU A 96 10.78 5.62 6.83
CA LEU A 96 10.61 4.37 7.55
C LEU A 96 10.67 3.14 6.63
N MET A 97 10.18 3.25 5.40
CA MET A 97 10.32 2.17 4.41
C MET A 97 11.77 2.06 3.92
N LEU A 98 12.48 3.18 3.74
CA LEU A 98 13.89 3.15 3.37
C LEU A 98 14.74 2.47 4.45
N GLU A 99 14.47 2.77 5.73
CA GLU A 99 15.11 2.12 6.87
C GLU A 99 14.85 0.60 6.90
N GLU A 100 13.61 0.17 6.65
CA GLU A 100 13.26 -1.27 6.61
C GLU A 100 13.95 -2.00 5.45
N LEU A 101 14.15 -1.31 4.31
CA LEU A 101 14.78 -1.89 3.12
C LEU A 101 16.31 -1.80 3.13
N ALA A 102 16.89 -0.86 3.89
CA ALA A 102 18.33 -0.62 3.94
C ALA A 102 19.18 -1.87 4.25
N PRO A 103 18.79 -2.79 5.17
CA PRO A 103 19.54 -4.03 5.39
C PRO A 103 19.68 -4.91 4.15
N GLY A 104 18.76 -4.79 3.18
CA GLY A 104 18.75 -5.56 1.92
C GLY A 104 19.35 -4.82 0.72
N LEU A 105 19.74 -3.54 0.85
CA LEU A 105 20.36 -2.74 -0.21
C LEU A 105 21.90 -2.72 -0.13
N ALA A 106 22.47 -3.28 0.94
CA ALA A 106 23.90 -3.36 1.17
C ALA A 106 24.56 -4.66 0.64
N SER A 107 23.86 -5.45 -0.19
CA SER A 107 24.34 -6.72 -0.73
C SER A 107 24.56 -6.68 -2.24
#